data_AF-A0A2S6U3D0-F1
#
_entry.id   AF-A0A2S6U3D0-F1
#
_cell.length_a   1.000
_cell.length_b   1.000
_cell.length_c   1.000
_cell.angle_alpha   90.00
_cell.angle_beta   90.00
_cell.angle_gamma   90.00
#
_symmetry.space_group_name_H-M   'P 1'
#
loop_
_entity.id
_entity.type
_entity.pdbx_description
1 polymer ?
#
loop_
_entity_poly.entity_id
_entity_poly.type
_entity_poly.pdbx_seq_one_letter_code
_entity_poly.pdbx_strand_id
1 'polypeptide(L)' 'MAHRASIDQKIVELRAMRESLRDLNERCHGDDRPECPILDGLAGEGNTTSP' A
#
# COMPACT_ATOMS: atom_id res chain seq x y z
N MET A 1 -15.10 8.22 25.34
CA MET A 1 -15.38 7.16 24.34
C MET A 1 -14.77 7.44 22.96
N ALA A 2 -14.27 8.65 22.66
CA ALA A 2 -13.65 8.99 21.37
C ALA A 2 -12.32 8.27 21.06
N HIS A 3 -11.52 7.95 22.07
CA HIS A 3 -10.23 7.29 21.86
C HIS A 3 -10.38 5.90 21.22
N ARG A 4 -11.37 5.10 21.64
CA ARG A 4 -11.61 3.76 21.07
C ARG A 4 -12.02 3.83 19.59
N ALA A 5 -12.91 4.77 19.25
CA ALA A 5 -13.31 5.01 17.87
C ALA A 5 -12.12 5.44 16.98
N SER A 6 -11.20 6.26 17.50
CA SER A 6 -9.98 6.64 16.77
C SER A 6 -9.05 5.45 16.52
N ILE A 7 -8.93 4.52 17.48
CA ILE A 7 -8.16 3.28 17.29
C ILE A 7 -8.83 2.38 16.25
N ASP A 8 -10.16 2.21 16.32
CA ASP A 8 -10.90 1.40 15.35
C ASP A 8 -10.74 1.96 13.93
N GLN A 9 -10.81 3.29 13.77
CA GLN A 9 -10.58 3.95 12.49
C GLN A 9 -9.15 3.74 11.98
N LYS A 10 -8.15 3.83 12.85
CA LYS A 10 -6.76 3.56 12.47
C LYS A 10 -6.53 2.11 12.05
N ILE A 11 -7.21 1.16 12.69
CA ILE A 11 -7.19 -0.25 12.31
C ILE A 11 -7.76 -0.43 10.91
N VAL A 12 -8.87 0.23 10.57
CA VAL A 12 -9.46 0.17 9.22
C VAL A 12 -8.49 0.69 8.16
N GLU A 13 -7.88 1.87 8.39
CA GLU A 13 -6.88 2.44 7.48
C GLU A 13 -5.70 1.49 7.26
N LEU A 14 -5.12 0.96 8.34
CA LEU A 14 -3.96 0.08 8.26
C LEU A 14 -4.30 -1.26 7.59
N ARG A 15 -5.53 -1.76 7.74
CA ARG A 15 -5.99 -2.96 7.03
C ARG A 15 -6.09 -2.71 5.52
N ALA A 16 -6.63 -1.57 5.10
CA ALA A 16 -6.72 -1.21 3.69
C ALA A 16 -5.32 -1.06 3.04
N MET A 17 -4.39 -0.40 3.74
CA MET A 17 -2.99 -0.31 3.28
C MET A 17 -2.35 -1.70 3.15
N ARG A 18 -2.57 -2.57 4.13
CA ARG A 18 -2.02 -3.94 4.11
C ARG A 18 -2.59 -4.76 2.95
N GLU A 19 -3.88 -4.64 2.66
CA GLU A 19 -4.50 -5.33 1.51
C GLU A 19 -3.88 -4.87 0.19
N SER A 20 -3.69 -3.57 0.02
CA SER A 20 -3.03 -3.02 -1.17
C SER A 20 -1.60 -3.55 -1.34
N LEU A 21 -0.82 -3.57 -0.25
CA LEU A 21 0.54 -4.14 -0.25
C LEU A 21 0.54 -5.65 -0.51
N ARG A 22 -0.46 -6.38 0.00
CA ARG A 22 -0.61 -7.82 -0.25
C ARG A 22 -0.83 -8.07 -1.74
N ASP A 23 -1.73 -7.34 -2.38
CA ASP A 23 -2.02 -7.50 -3.80
C ASP A 23 -0.78 -7.23 -4.66
N LEU A 24 0.01 -6.21 -4.30
CA LEU A 24 1.30 -5.94 -4.96
C LEU A 24 2.31 -7.06 -4.74
N ASN A 25 2.35 -7.63 -3.54
CA ASN A 25 3.25 -8.73 -3.18
C ASN A 25 2.86 -10.04 -3.90
N GLU A 26 1.58 -10.38 -3.99
CA GLU A 26 1.10 -11.57 -4.72
C GLU A 26 1.45 -11.55 -6.20
N ARG A 27 1.54 -10.35 -6.79
CA ARG A 27 1.98 -10.14 -8.17
C ARG A 27 3.52 -10.09 -8.30
N CYS A 28 4.24 -9.97 -7.20
CA CYS A 28 5.69 -9.91 -7.19
C CYS A 28 6.26 -11.33 -7.13
N HIS A 29 7.18 -11.63 -8.06
CA HIS A 29 7.84 -12.92 -8.10
C HIS A 29 9.06 -13.01 -7.16
N GLY A 30 9.52 -11.88 -6.62
CA GLY A 30 10.63 -11.83 -5.66
C GLY A 30 11.99 -12.23 -6.24
N ASP A 31 12.16 -12.13 -7.56
CA ASP A 31 13.41 -12.37 -8.26
C ASP A 31 14.00 -11.07 -8.83
N ASP A 32 15.19 -11.16 -9.42
CA ASP A 32 15.93 -10.01 -9.96
C ASP A 32 15.37 -9.50 -11.32
N ARG A 33 14.11 -9.80 -11.66
CA ARG A 33 13.51 -9.31 -12.91
C ARG A 33 13.27 -7.80 -12.83
N PRO A 34 13.49 -7.06 -13.94
CA PRO A 34 13.30 -5.60 -13.98
C PRO A 34 11.84 -5.16 -13.90
N GLU A 35 10.90 -6.09 -14.08
CA GLU A 35 9.45 -5.86 -14.07
C GLU A 35 8.91 -6.11 -12.66
N CYS A 36 9.11 -5.17 -11.74
CA CYS A 36 8.66 -5.29 -10.35
C CYS A 36 7.32 -4.56 -10.14
N PRO A 37 6.18 -5.27 -10.06
CA PRO A 37 4.86 -4.63 -9.95
C PRO A 37 4.66 -3.87 -8.63
N ILE A 38 5.46 -4.14 -7.59
CA ILE A 38 5.49 -3.33 -6.35
C ILE A 38 6.04 -1.94 -6.65
N LEU A 39 7.15 -1.85 -7.38
CA LEU A 39 7.76 -0.55 -7.72
C LEU A 39 6.86 0.26 -8.65
N ASP A 40 6.24 -0.39 -9.62
CA ASP A 40 5.28 0.26 -10.53
C ASP A 40 4.04 0.77 -9.78
N GLY A 41 3.49 -0.03 -8.85
CA GLY A 41 2.37 0.37 -8.01
C GLY A 41 2.69 1.56 -7.12
N LEU A 42 3.86 1.55 -6.47
CA LEU A 42 4.30 2.66 -5.61
C LEU A 42 4.65 3.92 -6.41
N ALA A 43 5.21 3.78 -7.61
CA ALA A 43 5.51 4.89 -8.50
C ALA A 43 4.23 5.56 -9.07
N GLY A 44 3.16 4.79 -9.27
CA GLY A 44 1.85 5.28 -9.72
C GLY A 44 1.10 6.13 -8.68
N GLU A 45 1.35 5.92 -7.39
CA GLU A 45 0.71 6.69 -6.29
C GLU A 45 1.58 7.86 -5.80
N GLY A 46 2.90 7.80 -6.01
CA GLY A 46 3.87 8.77 -5.52
C GLY A 46 4.23 9.94 -6.46
N ASN A 47 3.73 9.96 -7.71
CA ASN A 47 4.02 11.02 -8.68
C ASN A 47 2.76 11.76 -9.16
N THR A 48 1.92 12.23 -8.23
CA THR A 48 1.26 13.52 -8.49
C THR A 48 2.29 14.59 -8.24
N THR A 49 2.95 14.98 -9.33
CA THR A 49 3.80 16.16 -9.44
C THR A 49 3.16 17.33 -8.68
N SER A 50 3.73 17.68 -7.53
CA SER A 50 3.57 19.02 -6.98
C SER A 50 4.41 19.95 -7.86
N PRO A 51 3.89 21.11 -8.29
CA PRO A 51 4.69 22.11 -8.98
C PRO A 51 5.84 22.62 -8.12
#